data_AF-A0A4U0QLP8-F1
#
_entry.id   AF-A0A4U0QLP8-F1
#
_cell.length_a   1.000
_cell.length_b   1.000
_cell.length_c   1.000
_cell.angle_alpha   90.00
_cell.angle_beta   90.00
_cell.angle_gamma   90.00
#
_symmetry.space_group_name_H-M   'P 1'
#
loop_
_entity.id
_entity.type
_entity.pdbx_description
1 polymer ?
#
loop_
_entity_poly.entity_id
_entity_poly.type
_entity_poly.pdbx_seq_one_letter_code
_entity_poly.pdbx_strand_id
1 'polypeptide(L)'
;MELLAPEPVSAGHIYAVTGAILTALGFYAFIVRRHALRQLLAVNVVGAGVFLILGGLGRGPDAIDPMPQALVITGIVVAVALTAFGAAMIVRLAEAPRSPDQGKAGKPDA
;
A
#
# COMPACT_ATOMS: atom_id res chain seq x y z
N MET A 1 12.55 -42.50 -14.95
CA MET A 1 11.28 -41.96 -14.40
C MET A 1 11.64 -41.33 -13.06
N GLU A 2 12.46 -40.28 -13.15
CA GLU A 2 12.94 -39.52 -11.98
C GLU A 2 11.78 -38.62 -11.57
N LEU A 3 11.19 -38.96 -10.42
CA LEU A 3 10.09 -38.22 -9.84
C LEU A 3 10.62 -36.81 -9.52
N LEU A 4 10.10 -35.83 -10.25
CA LEU A 4 10.23 -34.39 -10.01
C LEU A 4 9.76 -34.09 -8.58
N ALA A 5 10.65 -34.26 -7.60
CA ALA A 5 10.44 -33.76 -6.26
C ALA A 5 10.34 -32.22 -6.39
N PRO A 6 9.29 -31.58 -5.87
CA PRO A 6 9.27 -30.12 -5.85
C PRO A 6 10.44 -29.66 -4.98
N GLU A 7 11.41 -28.98 -5.60
CA GLU A 7 12.46 -28.27 -4.88
C GLU A 7 11.79 -27.49 -3.73
N PRO A 8 12.24 -27.63 -2.47
CA PRO A 8 11.63 -26.91 -1.37
C PRO A 8 11.67 -25.43 -1.71
N VAL A 9 10.50 -24.80 -1.76
CA VAL A 9 10.38 -23.37 -2.07
C VAL A 9 11.18 -22.62 -1.00
N SER A 10 12.41 -22.22 -1.34
CA SER A 10 13.30 -21.54 -0.40
C SER A 10 12.58 -20.31 0.16
N ALA A 11 12.72 -20.05 1.45
CA ALA A 11 11.96 -19.03 2.17
C ALA A 11 11.98 -17.66 1.46
N GLY A 12 13.09 -17.30 0.80
CA GLY A 12 13.20 -16.10 -0.03
C GLY A 12 12.14 -16.00 -1.14
N HIS A 13 11.87 -17.12 -1.83
CA HIS A 13 10.84 -17.18 -2.88
C HIS A 13 9.43 -17.01 -2.30
N ILE A 14 9.17 -17.53 -1.10
CA ILE A 14 7.86 -17.36 -0.43
C ILE A 14 7.62 -15.89 -0.12
N TYR A 15 8.62 -15.18 0.40
CA TYR A 15 8.51 -13.74 0.69
C TYR A 15 8.32 -12.92 -0.60
N ALA A 16 9.10 -13.22 -1.65
CA ALA A 16 9.01 -12.52 -2.92
C ALA A 16 7.65 -12.73 -3.62
N VAL A 17 7.15 -13.97 -3.68
CA VAL A 17 5.85 -14.29 -4.28
C VAL A 17 4.70 -13.69 -3.47
N THR A 18 4.73 -13.83 -2.14
CA THR A 18 3.70 -13.24 -1.26
C THR A 18 3.69 -11.72 -1.39
N GLY A 19 4.88 -11.09 -1.39
CA GLY A 19 5.02 -9.66 -1.56
C GLY A 19 4.50 -9.19 -2.91
N ALA A 20 4.83 -9.89 -4.00
CA ALA A 20 4.33 -9.58 -5.34
C ALA A 20 2.79 -9.68 -5.42
N ILE A 21 2.20 -10.71 -4.82
CA ILE A 21 0.74 -10.87 -4.75
C ILE A 21 0.10 -9.70 -3.99
N LEU A 22 0.65 -9.32 -2.83
CA LEU A 22 0.13 -8.19 -2.04
C LEU A 22 0.28 -6.87 -2.80
N THR A 23 1.42 -6.63 -3.44
CA THR A 23 1.66 -5.43 -4.26
C THR A 23 0.66 -5.35 -5.41
N ALA A 24 0.42 -6.45 -6.14
CA ALA A 24 -0.56 -6.48 -7.22
C ALA A 24 -1.99 -6.24 -6.71
N LEU A 25 -2.39 -6.89 -5.60
CA LEU A 25 -3.71 -6.74 -5.01
C LEU A 25 -3.95 -5.32 -4.49
N GLY A 26 -2.95 -4.74 -3.82
CA GLY A 26 -3.00 -3.35 -3.33
C GLY A 26 -3.11 -2.37 -4.50
N PHE A 27 -2.34 -2.56 -5.56
CA PHE A 27 -2.39 -1.69 -6.74
C PHE A 27 -3.75 -1.79 -7.46
N TYR A 28 -4.28 -3.01 -7.61
CA TYR A 28 -5.63 -3.23 -8.12
C TYR A 28 -6.69 -2.54 -7.26
N ALA A 29 -6.62 -2.69 -5.93
CA ALA A 29 -7.54 -2.04 -5.01
C ALA A 29 -7.44 -0.50 -5.07
N PHE A 30 -6.24 0.04 -5.26
CA PHE A 30 -6.02 1.49 -5.39
C PHE A 30 -6.73 2.07 -6.62
N ILE A 31 -6.69 1.34 -7.75
CA ILE A 31 -7.33 1.75 -9.01
C ILE A 31 -8.85 1.60 -8.94
N VAL A 32 -9.35 0.47 -8.41
CA VAL A 32 -10.78 0.14 -8.45
C VAL A 32 -11.61 0.88 -7.39
N ARG A 33 -11.03 1.20 -6.22
CA ARG A 33 -11.77 1.81 -5.11
C ARG A 33 -11.78 3.33 -5.23
N ARG A 34 -12.97 3.95 -5.22
CA ARG A 34 -13.14 5.42 -5.29
C ARG A 34 -13.09 6.16 -3.95
N HIS A 35 -13.19 5.45 -2.83
CA HIS A 35 -13.22 6.08 -1.51
C HIS A 35 -11.78 6.35 -1.03
N ALA A 36 -11.47 7.59 -0.67
CA ALA A 36 -10.11 8.03 -0.30
C ALA A 36 -9.49 7.17 0.82
N LEU A 37 -10.24 6.84 1.88
CA LEU A 37 -9.75 5.95 2.94
C LEU A 37 -9.36 4.55 2.42
N ARG A 38 -10.12 3.97 1.47
CA ARG A 38 -9.80 2.68 0.89
C ARG A 38 -8.56 2.75 0.00
N GLN A 39 -8.36 3.88 -0.69
CA GLN A 39 -7.14 4.12 -1.46
C GLN A 39 -5.92 4.25 -0.54
N LEU A 40 -6.06 4.94 0.60
CA LEU A 40 -5.00 5.05 1.61
C LEU A 40 -4.59 3.67 2.16
N LEU A 41 -5.57 2.80 2.45
CA LEU A 41 -5.31 1.42 2.85
C LEU A 41 -4.64 0.63 1.72
N ALA A 42 -5.09 0.80 0.48
CA ALA A 42 -4.51 0.12 -0.68
C ALA A 42 -3.03 0.47 -0.88
N VAL A 43 -2.63 1.74 -0.69
CA VAL A 43 -1.23 2.17 -0.72
C VAL A 43 -0.40 1.48 0.37
N ASN A 44 -0.96 1.30 1.57
CA ASN A 44 -0.28 0.56 2.64
C ASN A 44 -0.09 -0.93 2.30
N VAL A 45 -1.06 -1.55 1.65
CA VAL A 45 -0.94 -2.95 1.17
C VAL A 45 0.16 -3.07 0.11
N VAL A 46 0.26 -2.10 -0.81
CA VAL A 46 1.36 -2.03 -1.77
C VAL A 46 2.71 -1.93 -1.04
N GLY A 47 2.82 -1.03 -0.07
CA GLY A 47 4.03 -0.85 0.74
C GLY A 47 4.43 -2.12 1.50
N ALA A 48 3.47 -2.79 2.15
CA ALA A 48 3.70 -4.05 2.84
C ALA A 48 4.23 -5.16 1.90
N GLY A 49 3.68 -5.24 0.68
CA GLY A 49 4.18 -6.15 -0.35
C GLY A 49 5.64 -5.86 -0.73
N VAL A 50 5.98 -4.58 -0.95
CA VAL A 50 7.36 -4.16 -1.24
C VAL A 50 8.31 -4.48 -0.08
N PHE A 51 7.89 -4.23 1.17
CA PHE A 51 8.70 -4.54 2.35
C PHE A 51 8.96 -6.04 2.51
N LEU A 52 7.98 -6.90 2.16
CA LEU A 52 8.20 -8.35 2.14
C LEU A 52 9.19 -8.77 1.06
N ILE A 53 9.14 -8.17 -0.13
CA ILE A 53 10.11 -8.46 -1.21
C ILE A 53 11.52 -8.09 -0.76
N LEU A 54 11.71 -6.89 -0.20
CA LEU A 54 13.02 -6.44 0.30
C LEU A 54 13.52 -7.28 1.47
N GLY A 55 12.64 -7.61 2.43
CA GLY A 55 12.99 -8.47 3.57
C GLY A 55 13.37 -9.89 3.14
N GLY A 56 12.71 -10.43 2.12
CA GLY A 56 13.06 -11.71 1.52
C GLY A 56 14.41 -11.67 0.80
N LEU A 57 14.69 -10.59 0.06
CA LEU A 57 15.95 -10.40 -0.66
C LEU A 57 17.15 -10.24 0.27
N GLY A 58 16.94 -9.62 1.44
CA GLY A 58 17.96 -9.50 2.48
C GLY A 58 18.26 -10.79 3.24
N ARG A 59 17.61 -11.92 2.92
CA ARG A 59 17.84 -13.19 3.63
C ARG A 59 18.83 -14.06 2.86
N GLY A 60 20.08 -14.09 3.32
CA GLY A 60 21.09 -15.04 2.86
C GLY A 60 21.05 -16.36 3.65
N PRO A 61 21.75 -17.41 3.15
CA PRO A 61 21.83 -18.72 3.82
C PRO A 61 22.49 -18.63 5.21
N ASP A 62 23.49 -17.76 5.39
CA ASP A 62 24.28 -17.68 6.62
C ASP A 62 24.02 -16.40 7.44
N ALA A 63 23.54 -15.34 6.82
CA ALA A 63 23.33 -14.04 7.46
C ALA A 63 22.23 -13.21 6.78
N ILE A 64 21.67 -12.28 7.56
CA ILE A 64 20.75 -11.26 7.05
C ILE A 64 21.57 -10.07 6.57
N ASP A 65 21.33 -9.64 5.33
CA ASP A 65 21.91 -8.42 4.78
C ASP A 65 21.28 -7.20 5.49
N PRO A 66 22.09 -6.37 6.17
CA PRO A 66 21.59 -5.20 6.89
C PRO A 66 21.01 -4.13 5.96
N MET A 67 21.38 -4.07 4.68
CA MET A 67 20.99 -2.99 3.79
C MET A 67 19.49 -3.04 3.41
N PRO A 68 18.94 -4.15 2.88
CA PRO A 68 17.50 -4.26 2.67
C PRO A 68 16.69 -4.12 3.97
N GLN A 69 17.24 -4.58 5.10
CA GLN A 69 16.58 -4.46 6.40
C GLN A 69 16.47 -3.00 6.87
N ALA A 70 17.51 -2.20 6.68
CA ALA A 70 17.49 -0.77 6.95
C ALA A 70 16.47 -0.04 6.06
N LEU A 71 16.38 -0.40 4.77
CA LEU A 71 15.37 0.15 3.86
C LEU A 71 13.95 -0.16 4.31
N VAL A 72 13.70 -1.38 4.82
CA VAL A 72 12.38 -1.78 5.32
C VAL A 72 11.98 -0.97 6.54
N ILE A 73 12.84 -0.82 7.56
CA ILE A 73 12.47 -0.08 8.77
C ILE A 73 12.24 1.41 8.49
N THR A 74 13.07 2.04 7.64
CA THR A 74 12.87 3.41 7.19
C THR A 74 11.58 3.55 6.41
N GLY A 75 11.30 2.61 5.50
CA GLY A 75 10.07 2.59 4.71
C GLY A 75 8.83 2.47 5.58
N ILE A 76 8.84 1.62 6.61
CA ILE A 76 7.71 1.44 7.54
C ILE A 76 7.38 2.75 8.26
N VAL A 77 8.40 3.46 8.78
CA VAL A 77 8.20 4.75 9.45
C VAL A 77 7.60 5.78 8.49
N VAL A 78 8.11 5.87 7.26
CA VAL A 78 7.56 6.78 6.23
C VAL A 78 6.11 6.42 5.88
N ALA A 79 5.79 5.13 5.73
CA ALA A 79 4.43 4.67 5.42
C ALA A 79 3.43 5.04 6.53
N VAL A 80 3.81 4.89 7.80
CA VAL A 80 2.97 5.29 8.94
C VAL A 80 2.77 6.81 8.95
N ALA A 81 3.83 7.59 8.74
CA ALA A 81 3.74 9.06 8.68
C ALA A 81 2.84 9.55 7.54
N LEU A 82 2.98 8.98 6.34
CA LEU A 82 2.13 9.29 5.19
C LEU A 82 0.68 8.86 5.42
N THR A 83 0.45 7.78 6.15
CA THR A 83 -0.91 7.34 6.51
C THR A 83 -1.56 8.31 7.48
N ALA A 84 -0.84 8.76 8.51
CA ALA A 84 -1.33 9.79 9.44
C ALA A 84 -1.63 11.10 8.69
N PHE A 85 -0.73 11.53 7.82
CA PHE A 85 -0.90 12.72 6.98
C PHE A 85 -2.12 12.59 6.05
N GLY A 86 -2.23 11.46 5.32
CA GLY A 86 -3.35 11.19 4.41
C GLY A 86 -4.69 11.14 5.13
N ALA A 87 -4.74 10.49 6.30
CA ALA A 87 -5.93 10.45 7.14
C ALA A 87 -6.35 11.86 7.61
N ALA A 88 -5.40 12.67 8.10
CA ALA A 88 -5.66 14.06 8.50
C ALA A 88 -6.19 14.90 7.32
N MET A 89 -5.65 14.70 6.11
CA MET A 89 -6.13 15.35 4.90
C MET A 89 -7.57 14.94 4.54
N ILE A 90 -7.89 13.64 4.65
CA ILE A 90 -9.24 13.11 4.40
C ILE A 90 -10.25 13.72 5.37
N VAL A 91 -9.90 13.82 6.67
CA VAL A 91 -10.76 14.45 7.68
C VAL A 91 -10.97 15.94 7.36
N ARG A 92 -9.89 16.69 7.06
CA ARG A 92 -9.98 18.11 6.72
C ARG A 92 -10.84 18.36 5.49
N LEU A 93 -10.76 17.49 4.48
CA LEU A 93 -11.59 17.60 3.28
C LEU A 93 -13.06 17.28 3.56
N ALA A 94 -13.35 16.36 4.48
CA ALA A 94 -14.70 16.03 4.87
C ALA A 94 -15.37 17.14 5.70
N GLU A 95 -14.59 17.90 6.48
CA GLU A 95 -15.05 19.04 7.29
C GLU A 95 -15.16 20.35 6.50
N ALA A 96 -14.59 20.42 5.29
CA ALA A 96 -14.64 21.62 4.47
C ALA A 96 -16.10 22.05 4.20
N PRO A 97 -16.49 23.29 4.56
CA PRO A 97 -17.86 23.76 4.37
C PRO A 97 -18.28 23.61 2.91
N ARG A 98 -19.45 23.01 2.64
CA ARG A 98 -20.05 23.04 1.31
C ARG A 98 -20.37 24.52 1.01
N SER A 99 -19.70 25.13 0.03
CA SER A 99 -20.01 26.50 -0.38
C SER A 99 -21.52 26.65 -0.66
N PRO A 100 -22.23 27.63 -0.07
CA PRO A 100 -23.69 27.77 -0.19
C PRO A 100 -24.23 28.17 -1.57
N ASP A 101 -23.48 28.07 -2.66
CA ASP A 101 -23.81 28.76 -3.92
C ASP A 101 -24.32 27.86 -5.05
N GLN A 102 -25.35 27.05 -4.76
CA GLN A 102 -26.11 26.32 -5.80
C GLN A 102 -27.64 26.42 -5.62
N GLY A 103 -28.14 27.40 -4.85
CA GLY A 103 -29.58 27.55 -4.57
C GLY A 103 -30.23 28.84 -5.09
N LYS A 104 -29.48 29.75 -5.73
CA LYS A 104 -30.01 31.05 -6.18
C LYS A 104 -29.52 31.42 -7.57
N ALA A 105 -29.82 30.60 -8.55
CA ALA A 105 -29.76 31.01 -9.95
C ALA A 105 -31.02 30.54 -10.67
N GLY A 106 -31.98 31.46 -10.81
CA GLY A 106 -33.06 31.34 -11.81
C GLY A 106 -34.46 31.09 -11.27
N LYS A 107 -35.06 32.09 -10.61
CA LYS A 107 -36.44 32.44 -10.96
C LYS A 107 -36.54 33.96 -11.10
N PRO A 108 -36.61 34.49 -12.33
CA PRO A 108 -37.14 35.81 -12.56
C PRO A 108 -38.65 35.74 -12.43
N ASP A 109 -39.18 36.63 -11.60
CA ASP A 109 -40.60 36.87 -11.43
C ASP A 109 -41.15 37.51 -12.71
N ALA A 110 -42.16 36.87 -13.31
CA ALA A 110 -43.08 37.46 -14.28
C ALA A 110 -44.42 36.73 -14.21
#